data_AF-A0A2E0IV10-F1
#
_entry.id   AF-A0A2E0IV10-F1
#
_cell.length_a   1.000
_cell.length_b   1.000
_cell.length_c   1.000
_cell.angle_alpha   90.00
_cell.angle_beta   90.00
_cell.angle_gamma   90.00
#
_symmetry.space_group_name_H-M   'P 1'
#
loop_
_entity.id
_entity.type
_entity.pdbx_description
1 polymer ?
#
loop_
_entity_poly.entity_id
_entity_poly.type
_entity_poly.pdbx_seq_one_letter_code
_entity_poly.pdbx_strand_id
1 'polypeptide(L)'
;MMSSFALIMSHYETFQKSQFAEVLNTQDFMVGTDDLLLSKKLEKMGCNISLHRLLAGRAEPREPGQIIADSLVSWHNPARVNDYFRLLVPKYNFYSNEVISELEVLWQLRHSIVHTGGKITREDSHKVAGLRGYHEKKLVLREQFLLSVARRFHVILQRILDPLQADLRRRLDDKIEEPDSLIDEIAGYSSPRSSWFR
;
A
#
# COMPACT_ATOMS: atom_id res chain seq x y z
N MET A 1 6.28 -0.73 22.29
CA MET A 1 5.26 0.20 21.72
C MET A 1 5.76 0.94 20.48
N MET A 2 6.87 1.68 20.54
CA MET A 2 7.44 2.29 19.32
C MET A 2 7.84 1.27 18.26
N SER A 3 8.47 0.17 18.68
CA SER A 3 8.77 -0.99 17.83
C SER A 3 7.50 -1.59 17.21
N SER A 4 6.43 -1.73 18.00
CA SER A 4 5.14 -2.24 17.55
C SER A 4 4.51 -1.35 16.46
N PHE A 5 4.58 -0.03 16.61
CA PHE A 5 4.10 0.89 15.57
C PHE A 5 4.94 0.78 14.29
N ALA A 6 6.26 0.76 14.41
CA ALA A 6 7.14 0.58 13.26
C ALA A 6 6.87 -0.74 12.52
N LEU A 7 6.58 -1.81 13.27
CA LEU A 7 6.20 -3.11 12.72
C LEU A 7 4.85 -3.06 11.99
N ILE A 8 3.82 -2.43 12.57
CA ILE A 8 2.50 -2.24 11.91
C ILE A 8 2.69 -1.52 10.58
N MET A 9 3.46 -0.44 10.55
CA MET A 9 3.70 0.31 9.31
C MET A 9 4.47 -0.53 8.27
N SER A 10 5.43 -1.35 8.70
CA SER A 10 6.13 -2.27 7.78
C SER A 10 5.18 -3.32 7.20
N HIS A 11 4.30 -3.91 8.01
CA HIS A 11 3.27 -4.83 7.51
C HIS A 11 2.29 -4.14 6.56
N TYR A 12 1.96 -2.87 6.83
CA TYR A 12 1.12 -2.10 5.92
C TYR A 12 1.81 -1.84 4.57
N GLU A 13 3.13 -1.61 4.55
CA GLU A 13 3.89 -1.54 3.30
C GLU A 13 3.84 -2.86 2.52
N THR A 14 4.05 -3.98 3.22
CA THR A 14 3.95 -5.31 2.62
C THR A 14 2.56 -5.56 2.04
N PHE A 15 1.51 -5.21 2.78
CA PHE A 15 0.13 -5.29 2.31
C PHE A 15 -0.07 -4.54 0.99
N GLN A 16 0.40 -3.29 0.88
CA GLN A 16 0.25 -2.51 -0.36
C GLN A 16 0.95 -3.17 -1.55
N LYS A 17 2.15 -3.71 -1.32
CA LYS A 17 2.93 -4.42 -2.35
C LYS A 17 2.21 -5.69 -2.81
N SER A 18 1.75 -6.50 -1.87
CA SER A 18 1.00 -7.72 -2.16
C SER A 18 -0.29 -7.39 -2.89
N GLN A 19 -1.05 -6.40 -2.41
CA GLN A 19 -2.29 -5.96 -3.06
C GLN A 19 -2.07 -5.49 -4.51
N PHE A 20 -1.00 -4.74 -4.76
CA PHE A 20 -0.63 -4.34 -6.12
C PHE A 20 -0.22 -5.54 -6.98
N ALA A 21 0.56 -6.46 -6.42
CA ALA A 21 1.01 -7.67 -7.10
C ALA A 21 -0.18 -8.54 -7.53
N GLU A 22 -1.15 -8.78 -6.65
CA GLU A 22 -2.36 -9.56 -6.97
C GLU A 22 -3.20 -8.90 -8.07
N VAL A 23 -3.41 -7.58 -7.99
CA VAL A 23 -4.15 -6.85 -9.04
C VAL A 23 -3.41 -6.87 -10.38
N LEU A 24 -2.08 -6.91 -10.37
CA LEU A 24 -1.26 -7.00 -11.57
C LEU A 24 -1.30 -8.40 -12.18
N ASN A 25 -1.13 -9.45 -11.37
CA ASN A 25 -1.21 -10.84 -11.83
C ASN A 25 -2.58 -11.19 -12.44
N THR A 26 -3.62 -10.48 -12.01
CA THR A 26 -4.99 -10.71 -12.46
C THR A 26 -5.37 -9.91 -13.70
N GLN A 27 -4.47 -9.06 -14.24
CA GLN A 27 -4.74 -8.32 -15.48
C GLN A 27 -4.98 -9.24 -16.68
N ASP A 28 -4.47 -10.47 -16.68
CA ASP A 28 -4.69 -11.48 -17.71
C ASP A 28 -6.18 -11.85 -17.85
N PHE A 29 -6.92 -11.74 -16.75
CA PHE A 29 -8.36 -12.01 -16.69
C PHE A 29 -9.22 -10.76 -16.90
N MET A 30 -8.60 -9.60 -17.17
CA MET A 30 -9.30 -8.34 -17.39
C MET A 30 -9.43 -8.01 -18.88
N VAL A 31 -10.60 -7.50 -19.25
CA VAL A 31 -10.87 -7.09 -20.63
C VAL A 31 -10.05 -5.84 -20.97
N GLY A 32 -9.30 -5.89 -22.09
CA GLY A 32 -8.63 -4.73 -22.66
C GLY A 32 -7.24 -4.40 -22.09
N THR A 33 -6.56 -5.37 -21.46
CA THR A 33 -5.17 -5.22 -21.01
C THR A 33 -4.20 -5.15 -22.19
N ASP A 34 -3.25 -4.20 -22.15
CA ASP A 34 -2.14 -4.06 -23.10
C ASP A 34 -0.80 -4.10 -22.33
N ASP A 35 -0.15 -5.27 -22.35
CA ASP A 35 1.08 -5.54 -21.60
C ASP A 35 2.26 -4.69 -22.08
N LEU A 36 2.31 -4.36 -23.37
CA LEU A 36 3.37 -3.54 -23.92
C LEU A 36 3.24 -2.09 -23.45
N LEU A 37 2.00 -1.58 -23.36
CA LEU A 37 1.75 -0.26 -22.81
C LEU A 37 1.99 -0.23 -21.29
N LEU A 38 1.56 -1.29 -20.58
CA LEU A 38 1.74 -1.40 -19.13
C LEU A 38 3.22 -1.48 -18.74
N SER A 39 4.02 -2.31 -19.41
CA SER A 39 5.46 -2.42 -19.18
C SER A 39 6.17 -1.07 -19.35
N LYS A 40 5.91 -0.34 -20.44
CA LYS A 40 6.46 1.01 -20.66
C LYS A 40 6.09 2.00 -19.56
N LYS A 41 4.86 1.94 -19.04
CA LYS A 41 4.41 2.78 -17.93
C LYS A 41 5.12 2.42 -16.63
N LEU A 42 5.31 1.13 -16.34
CA LEU A 42 6.03 0.65 -15.16
C LEU A 42 7.51 1.06 -15.19
N GLU A 43 8.17 0.92 -16.34
CA GLU A 43 9.55 1.41 -16.54
C GLU A 43 9.66 2.91 -16.29
N LYS A 44 8.71 3.71 -16.80
CA LYS A 44 8.64 5.16 -16.55
C LYS A 44 8.45 5.51 -15.07
N MET A 45 7.77 4.65 -14.31
CA MET A 45 7.63 4.79 -12.85
C MET A 45 8.88 4.36 -12.07
N GLY A 46 9.93 3.92 -12.77
CA GLY A 46 11.20 3.50 -12.20
C GLY A 46 11.27 2.02 -11.83
N CYS A 47 10.37 1.18 -12.37
CA CYS A 47 10.51 -0.27 -12.25
C CYS A 47 11.78 -0.71 -12.99
N ASN A 48 12.79 -1.17 -12.24
CA ASN A 48 14.03 -1.70 -12.78
C ASN A 48 14.24 -3.13 -12.27
N ILE A 49 14.01 -4.10 -13.16
CA ILE A 49 14.21 -5.51 -12.88
C ILE A 49 15.61 -5.89 -13.37
N SER A 50 16.52 -6.15 -12.43
CA SER A 50 17.84 -6.67 -12.76
C SER A 50 17.85 -8.19 -12.73
N LEU A 51 18.71 -8.81 -13.54
CA LEU A 51 18.92 -10.26 -13.51
C LEU A 51 19.28 -10.74 -12.10
N HIS A 52 20.10 -9.97 -11.36
CA HIS A 52 20.41 -10.28 -9.96
C HIS A 52 19.16 -10.40 -9.08
N ARG A 53 18.15 -9.52 -9.23
CA ARG A 53 16.90 -9.58 -8.46
C ARG A 53 16.09 -10.84 -8.77
N LEU A 54 15.98 -11.20 -10.05
CA LEU A 54 15.35 -12.45 -10.47
C LEU A 54 16.07 -13.65 -9.88
N LEU A 55 17.40 -13.61 -9.91
CA LEU A 55 18.26 -14.68 -9.43
C LEU A 55 18.32 -14.80 -7.90
N ALA A 56 18.04 -13.75 -7.15
CA ALA A 56 18.00 -13.79 -5.69
C ALA A 56 16.80 -14.61 -5.17
N GLY A 57 15.70 -14.65 -5.92
CA GLY A 57 14.50 -15.42 -5.60
C GLY A 57 14.55 -16.89 -6.04
N ARG A 58 15.69 -17.42 -6.50
CA ARG A 58 15.76 -18.76 -7.12
C ARG A 58 15.26 -19.92 -6.26
N ALA A 59 15.27 -19.77 -4.93
CA ALA A 59 14.83 -20.81 -4.00
C ALA A 59 13.32 -20.79 -3.71
N GLU A 60 12.61 -19.71 -4.09
CA GLU A 60 11.19 -19.52 -3.80
C GLU A 60 10.48 -19.01 -5.06
N PRO A 61 9.52 -19.77 -5.63
CA PRO A 61 8.72 -19.29 -6.76
C PRO A 61 8.07 -17.94 -6.42
N ARG A 62 8.21 -16.95 -7.30
CA ARG A 62 7.57 -15.64 -7.14
C ARG A 62 6.80 -15.31 -8.40
N GLU A 63 5.55 -14.91 -8.22
CA GLU A 63 4.74 -14.42 -9.33
C GLU A 63 5.31 -13.10 -9.90
N PRO A 64 5.12 -12.83 -11.21
CA PRO A 64 5.63 -11.61 -11.85
C PRO A 64 5.23 -10.33 -11.13
N GLY A 65 4.00 -10.26 -10.63
CA GLY A 65 3.48 -9.10 -9.90
C GLY A 65 4.30 -8.77 -8.65
N GLN A 66 4.77 -9.78 -7.91
CA GLN A 66 5.59 -9.57 -6.72
C GLN A 66 6.98 -9.05 -7.08
N ILE A 67 7.58 -9.56 -8.16
CA ILE A 67 8.87 -9.12 -8.68
C ILE A 67 8.80 -7.63 -9.10
N ILE A 68 7.71 -7.25 -9.76
CA ILE A 68 7.44 -5.87 -10.17
C ILE A 68 7.21 -4.98 -8.94
N ALA A 69 6.35 -5.39 -8.00
CA ALA A 69 6.04 -4.64 -6.79
C ALA A 69 7.31 -4.34 -5.97
N ASP A 70 8.19 -5.33 -5.80
CA ASP A 70 9.47 -5.19 -5.10
C ASP A 70 10.46 -4.29 -5.85
N SER A 71 10.32 -4.19 -7.17
CA SER A 71 11.19 -3.36 -8.01
C SER A 71 10.77 -1.89 -8.01
N LEU A 72 9.52 -1.59 -7.62
CA LEU A 72 9.02 -0.24 -7.41
C LEU A 72 9.50 0.31 -6.07
N VAL A 73 9.78 1.61 -6.02
CA VAL A 73 10.32 2.30 -4.84
C VAL A 73 9.26 3.17 -4.17
N SER A 74 9.57 3.73 -2.99
CA SER A 74 8.74 4.76 -2.35
C SER A 74 7.31 4.33 -2.00
N TRP A 75 7.10 3.08 -1.58
CA TRP A 75 5.82 2.59 -1.06
C TRP A 75 5.33 3.32 0.21
N HIS A 76 6.25 3.97 0.93
CA HIS A 76 5.92 4.88 2.04
C HIS A 76 5.35 6.24 1.57
N ASN A 77 5.29 6.52 0.26
CA ASN A 77 4.69 7.74 -0.29
C ASN A 77 3.27 7.41 -0.81
N PRO A 78 2.20 7.82 -0.11
CA PRO A 78 0.83 7.47 -0.50
C PRO A 78 0.42 8.00 -1.88
N ALA A 79 0.87 9.20 -2.25
CA ALA A 79 0.58 9.75 -3.58
C ALA A 79 1.21 8.92 -4.70
N ARG A 80 2.42 8.40 -4.47
CA ARG A 80 3.10 7.51 -5.42
C ARG A 80 2.43 6.13 -5.49
N VAL A 81 1.92 5.61 -4.38
CA VAL A 81 1.10 4.38 -4.40
C VAL A 81 -0.17 4.58 -5.25
N ASN A 82 -0.83 5.75 -5.18
CA ASN A 82 -1.92 6.06 -6.10
C ASN A 82 -1.50 6.04 -7.57
N ASP A 83 -0.30 6.52 -7.91
CA ASP A 83 0.22 6.44 -9.27
C ASP A 83 0.31 4.99 -9.74
N TYR A 84 0.82 4.10 -8.89
CA TYR A 84 0.95 2.67 -9.20
C TYR A 84 -0.40 2.02 -9.46
N PHE A 85 -1.37 2.18 -8.55
CA PHE A 85 -2.70 1.58 -8.74
C PHE A 85 -3.44 2.17 -9.94
N ARG A 86 -3.22 3.45 -10.29
CA ARG A 86 -3.79 4.05 -11.51
C ARG A 86 -3.25 3.46 -12.80
N LEU A 87 -2.08 2.80 -12.78
CA LEU A 87 -1.58 2.07 -13.95
C LEU A 87 -2.42 0.84 -14.25
N LEU A 88 -2.84 0.13 -13.20
CA LEU A 88 -3.60 -1.12 -13.29
C LEU A 88 -5.10 -0.86 -13.38
N VAL A 89 -5.57 0.16 -12.67
CA VAL A 89 -6.99 0.49 -12.53
C VAL A 89 -7.19 1.98 -12.87
N PRO A 90 -7.47 2.30 -14.15
CA PRO A 90 -7.64 3.68 -14.58
C PRO A 90 -8.76 4.37 -13.79
N LYS A 91 -8.53 5.62 -13.36
CA LYS A 91 -9.46 6.46 -12.54
C LYS A 91 -9.63 6.02 -11.08
N TYR A 92 -9.02 4.93 -10.65
CA TYR A 92 -9.04 4.52 -9.25
C TYR A 92 -7.87 5.15 -8.47
N ASN A 93 -8.18 5.85 -7.39
CA ASN A 93 -7.18 6.31 -6.44
C ASN A 93 -7.18 5.37 -5.24
N PHE A 94 -6.07 4.71 -5.00
CA PHE A 94 -5.91 3.81 -3.85
C PHE A 94 -6.09 4.54 -2.52
N TYR A 95 -5.81 5.84 -2.45
CA TYR A 95 -5.99 6.69 -1.29
C TYR A 95 -6.71 7.98 -1.65
N SER A 96 -7.63 8.41 -0.80
CA SER A 96 -8.19 9.77 -0.85
C SER A 96 -7.16 10.79 -0.32
N ASN A 97 -7.36 12.08 -0.61
CA ASN A 97 -6.45 13.15 -0.16
C ASN A 97 -6.35 13.22 1.37
N GLU A 98 -7.45 12.93 2.07
CA GLU A 98 -7.48 12.89 3.53
C GLU A 98 -6.64 11.72 4.06
N VAL A 99 -6.75 10.54 3.44
CA VAL A 99 -5.95 9.36 3.80
C VAL A 99 -4.47 9.58 3.47
N ILE A 100 -4.14 10.25 2.36
CA ILE A 100 -2.75 10.62 2.03
C ILE A 100 -2.16 11.48 3.15
N SER A 101 -2.86 12.55 3.55
CA SER A 101 -2.39 13.48 4.59
C SER A 101 -2.15 12.77 5.93
N GLU A 102 -3.02 11.83 6.27
CA GLU A 102 -2.89 11.01 7.48
C GLU A 102 -1.70 10.03 7.41
N LEU A 103 -1.58 9.30 6.30
CA LEU A 103 -0.48 8.35 6.10
C LEU A 103 0.86 9.06 6.05
N GLU A 104 0.97 10.25 5.46
CA GLU A 104 2.20 11.06 5.49
C GLU A 104 2.66 11.34 6.92
N VAL A 105 1.74 11.67 7.83
CA VAL A 105 2.07 11.83 9.25
C VAL A 105 2.56 10.51 9.83
N LEU A 106 1.85 9.40 9.61
CA LEU A 106 2.22 8.10 10.17
C LEU A 106 3.60 7.61 9.65
N TRP A 107 3.89 7.79 8.36
CA TRP A 107 5.18 7.47 7.77
C TRP A 107 6.31 8.32 8.34
N GLN A 108 6.06 9.61 8.54
CA GLN A 108 7.04 10.50 9.16
C GLN A 108 7.29 10.17 10.63
N LEU A 109 6.25 9.77 11.38
CA LEU A 109 6.40 9.26 12.74
C LEU A 109 7.23 7.97 12.77
N ARG A 110 7.01 7.05 11.81
CA ARG A 110 7.81 5.82 11.67
C ARG A 110 9.26 6.18 11.39
N HIS A 111 9.52 7.11 10.47
CA HIS A 111 10.86 7.59 10.16
C HIS A 111 11.57 8.09 11.43
N SER A 112 10.92 8.94 12.22
CA SER A 112 11.53 9.46 13.45
C SER A 112 11.78 8.35 14.49
N ILE A 113 10.91 7.35 14.60
CA ILE A 113 11.14 6.21 15.50
C ILE A 113 12.37 5.39 15.08
N VAL A 114 12.51 5.09 13.79
CA VAL A 114 13.56 4.20 13.27
C VAL A 114 14.90 4.92 13.16
N HIS A 115 14.93 6.18 12.74
CA HIS A 115 16.16 6.87 12.35
C HIS A 115 16.63 7.93 13.35
N THR A 116 15.75 8.43 14.23
CA THR A 116 16.09 9.52 15.16
C THR A 116 15.76 9.18 16.61
N GLY A 117 15.57 7.88 16.91
CA GLY A 117 15.28 7.40 18.26
C GLY A 117 13.96 7.91 18.83
N GLY A 118 12.99 8.19 17.96
CA GLY A 118 11.68 8.73 18.32
C GLY A 118 11.67 10.23 18.55
N LYS A 119 12.67 10.99 18.09
CA LYS A 119 12.66 12.46 18.15
C LYS A 119 12.23 13.06 16.82
N ILE A 120 11.18 13.87 16.80
CA ILE A 120 10.83 14.63 15.60
C ILE A 120 11.85 15.76 15.46
N THR A 121 12.73 15.70 14.47
CA THR A 121 13.68 16.79 14.22
C THR A 121 12.96 18.00 13.64
N ARG A 122 13.62 19.16 13.67
CA ARG A 122 13.12 20.34 12.96
C ARG A 122 12.82 20.05 11.50
N GLU A 123 13.73 19.40 10.78
CA GLU A 123 13.59 19.06 9.35
C GLU A 123 12.39 18.14 9.12
N ASP A 124 12.25 17.08 9.93
CA ASP A 124 11.12 16.14 9.86
C ASP A 124 9.77 16.84 10.09
N SER A 125 9.71 17.80 11.02
CA SER A 125 8.48 18.56 11.32
C SER A 125 8.03 19.46 10.17
N HIS A 126 8.95 19.85 9.27
CA HIS A 126 8.65 20.69 8.12
C HIS A 126 8.19 19.89 6.90
N LYS A 127 8.53 18.60 6.82
CA LYS A 127 8.15 17.72 5.70
C LYS A 127 6.64 17.48 5.63
N VAL A 128 5.97 17.39 6.78
CA VAL A 128 4.54 17.06 6.87
C VAL A 128 3.79 18.13 7.65
N ALA A 129 2.72 18.67 7.05
CA ALA A 129 1.96 19.78 7.64
C ALA A 129 1.41 19.45 9.04
N GLY A 130 0.93 18.22 9.25
CA GLY A 130 0.40 17.76 10.54
C GLY A 130 1.42 17.68 11.69
N LEU A 131 2.72 17.77 11.39
CA LEU A 131 3.80 17.76 12.40
C LEU A 131 4.42 19.12 12.64
N ARG A 132 3.95 20.18 11.95
CA ARG A 132 4.39 21.55 12.21
C ARG A 132 4.08 21.92 13.67
N GLY A 133 5.08 22.40 14.39
CA GLY A 133 4.96 22.71 15.83
C GLY A 133 5.33 21.54 16.77
N TYR A 134 5.74 20.39 16.24
CA TYR A 134 6.29 19.27 17.02
C TYR A 134 7.81 19.11 16.90
N HIS A 135 8.51 20.12 16.37
CA HIS A 135 9.97 20.13 16.27
C HIS A 135 10.66 19.89 17.62
N GLU A 136 11.73 19.11 17.60
CA GLU A 136 12.56 18.71 18.73
C GLU A 136 11.85 17.95 19.84
N LYS A 137 10.57 17.58 19.65
CA LYS A 137 9.81 16.80 20.63
C LYS A 137 10.15 15.32 20.54
N LYS A 138 10.22 14.67 21.69
CA LYS A 138 10.27 13.21 21.80
C LYS A 138 8.86 12.65 21.66
N LEU A 139 8.71 11.63 20.84
CA LEU A 139 7.50 10.84 20.73
C LEU A 139 7.32 10.04 22.01
N VAL A 140 6.09 10.01 22.52
CA VAL A 140 5.70 9.12 23.61
C VAL A 140 4.40 8.47 23.17
N LEU A 141 4.51 7.26 22.61
CA LEU A 141 3.36 6.50 22.15
C LEU A 141 2.79 5.70 23.32
N ARG A 142 1.55 6.01 23.71
CA ARG A 142 0.79 5.24 24.70
C ARG A 142 0.07 4.06 24.05
N GLU A 143 -0.40 3.12 24.85
CA GLU A 143 -1.10 1.93 24.33
C GLU A 143 -2.33 2.29 23.48
N GLN A 144 -3.09 3.31 23.90
CA GLN A 144 -4.25 3.77 23.14
C GLN A 144 -3.89 4.26 21.72
N PHE A 145 -2.65 4.70 21.50
CA PHE A 145 -2.19 5.11 20.18
C PHE A 145 -2.19 3.92 19.21
N LEU A 146 -1.64 2.78 19.62
CA LEU A 146 -1.58 1.59 18.77
C LEU A 146 -2.98 1.07 18.42
N LEU A 147 -3.88 1.04 19.41
CA LEU A 147 -5.28 0.66 19.18
C LEU A 147 -5.99 1.63 18.23
N SER A 148 -5.73 2.93 18.37
CA SER A 148 -6.30 3.95 17.49
C SER A 148 -5.80 3.81 16.05
N VAL A 149 -4.48 3.61 15.88
CA VAL A 149 -3.87 3.36 14.56
C VAL A 149 -4.42 2.07 13.95
N ALA A 150 -4.52 0.98 14.72
CA ALA A 150 -5.06 -0.28 14.23
C ALA A 150 -6.51 -0.14 13.77
N ARG A 151 -7.39 0.47 14.59
CA ARG A 151 -8.78 0.75 14.19
C ARG A 151 -8.84 1.62 12.95
N ARG A 152 -7.97 2.62 12.87
CA ARG A 152 -7.94 3.53 11.73
C ARG A 152 -7.51 2.83 10.44
N PHE A 153 -6.55 1.91 10.51
CA PHE A 153 -6.21 1.08 9.36
C PHE A 153 -7.36 0.20 8.87
N HIS A 154 -8.23 -0.30 9.74
CA HIS A 154 -9.42 -1.04 9.30
C HIS A 154 -10.34 -0.18 8.43
N VAL A 155 -10.59 1.06 8.87
CA VAL A 155 -11.39 2.03 8.11
C VAL A 155 -10.71 2.41 6.80
N ILE A 156 -9.38 2.60 6.82
CA ILE A 156 -8.60 2.88 5.61
C ILE A 156 -8.72 1.70 4.64
N LEU A 157 -8.41 0.48 5.06
CA LEU A 157 -8.45 -0.72 4.22
C LEU A 157 -9.83 -0.90 3.58
N GLN A 158 -10.91 -0.79 4.34
CA GLN A 158 -12.27 -0.87 3.80
C GLN A 158 -12.52 0.17 2.69
N ARG A 159 -12.14 1.44 2.92
CA ARG A 159 -12.34 2.52 1.94
C ARG A 159 -11.58 2.33 0.64
N ILE A 160 -10.55 1.49 0.65
CA ILE A 160 -9.68 1.19 -0.48
C ILE A 160 -10.18 -0.06 -1.19
N LEU A 161 -10.48 -1.09 -0.42
CA LEU A 161 -10.81 -2.39 -0.97
C LEU A 161 -12.24 -2.43 -1.52
N ASP A 162 -13.22 -1.73 -0.92
CA ASP A 162 -14.59 -1.73 -1.46
C ASP A 162 -14.65 -1.16 -2.90
N PRO A 163 -14.06 0.01 -3.22
CA PRO A 163 -14.07 0.50 -4.59
C PRO A 163 -13.20 -0.33 -5.53
N LEU A 164 -12.12 -0.93 -5.03
CA LEU A 164 -11.27 -1.84 -5.83
C LEU A 164 -12.07 -3.09 -6.23
N GLN A 165 -12.74 -3.75 -5.30
CA GLN A 165 -13.62 -4.89 -5.60
C GLN A 165 -14.70 -4.51 -6.62
N ALA A 166 -15.32 -3.34 -6.46
CA ALA A 166 -16.32 -2.85 -7.40
C ALA A 166 -15.77 -2.54 -8.79
N ASP A 167 -14.48 -2.20 -8.92
CA ASP A 167 -13.82 -2.03 -10.22
C ASP A 167 -13.43 -3.38 -10.85
N LEU A 168 -12.87 -4.29 -10.05
CA LEU A 168 -12.54 -5.65 -10.50
C LEU A 168 -13.78 -6.36 -11.06
N ARG A 169 -14.92 -6.31 -10.34
CA ARG A 169 -16.21 -6.85 -10.82
C ARG A 169 -16.64 -6.34 -12.18
N ARG A 170 -16.28 -5.11 -12.55
CA ARG A 170 -16.66 -4.49 -13.82
C ARG A 170 -15.72 -4.84 -14.97
N ARG A 171 -14.53 -5.37 -14.68
CA ARG A 171 -13.44 -5.55 -15.65
C ARG A 171 -13.05 -7.00 -15.89
N LEU A 172 -13.37 -7.90 -14.96
CA LEU A 172 -13.17 -9.32 -15.15
C LEU A 172 -13.95 -9.83 -16.37
N ASP A 173 -13.35 -10.75 -17.12
CA ASP A 173 -14.00 -11.42 -18.25
C ASP A 173 -15.22 -12.22 -17.76
N ASP A 174 -16.34 -12.10 -18.47
CA ASP A 174 -17.60 -12.81 -18.18
C ASP A 174 -17.45 -14.34 -18.24
N LYS A 175 -16.33 -14.86 -18.77
CA LYS A 175 -16.00 -16.29 -18.83
C LYS A 175 -15.46 -16.87 -17.52
N ILE A 176 -15.13 -16.03 -16.53
CA ILE A 176 -14.67 -16.54 -15.23
C ILE A 176 -15.86 -17.18 -14.51
N GLU A 177 -15.73 -18.46 -14.13
CA GLU A 177 -16.81 -19.22 -13.50
C GLU A 177 -17.17 -18.68 -12.10
N GLU A 178 -16.17 -18.25 -11.34
CA GLU A 178 -16.32 -17.74 -9.95
C GLU A 178 -15.64 -16.38 -9.75
N PRO A 179 -16.17 -15.29 -10.34
CA PRO A 179 -15.51 -13.99 -10.28
C PRO A 179 -15.45 -13.43 -8.86
N ASP A 180 -16.48 -13.65 -8.03
CA ASP A 180 -16.51 -13.16 -6.65
C ASP A 180 -15.47 -13.87 -5.76
N SER A 181 -15.25 -15.18 -5.93
CA SER A 181 -14.21 -15.93 -5.20
C SER A 181 -12.82 -15.35 -5.49
N LEU A 182 -12.53 -15.08 -6.77
CA LEU A 182 -11.28 -14.45 -7.20
C LEU A 182 -11.12 -13.03 -6.64
N ILE A 183 -12.20 -12.23 -6.64
CA ILE A 183 -12.18 -10.88 -6.10
C ILE A 183 -11.93 -10.88 -4.59
N ASP A 184 -12.52 -11.81 -3.86
CA ASP A 184 -12.31 -11.95 -2.41
C ASP A 184 -10.88 -12.43 -2.10
N GLU A 185 -10.26 -13.24 -2.96
CA GLU A 185 -8.85 -13.60 -2.84
C GLU A 185 -7.94 -12.39 -3.04
N ILE A 186 -8.22 -11.56 -4.05
CA ILE A 186 -7.40 -10.41 -4.41
C ILE A 186 -7.58 -9.25 -3.43
N ALA A 187 -8.82 -8.88 -3.13
CA ALA A 187 -9.20 -7.62 -2.47
C ALA A 187 -10.19 -7.85 -1.32
N GLY A 188 -10.39 -9.08 -0.88
CA GLY A 188 -11.17 -9.40 0.31
C GLY A 188 -10.46 -8.97 1.59
N TYR A 189 -11.24 -8.65 2.60
CA TYR A 189 -10.71 -8.31 3.91
C TYR A 189 -11.68 -8.73 5.01
N SER A 190 -11.13 -9.04 6.17
CA SER A 190 -11.91 -9.36 7.36
C SER A 190 -11.27 -8.76 8.60
N SER A 191 -12.03 -8.69 9.68
CA SER A 191 -11.50 -8.28 10.98
C SER A 191 -12.04 -9.18 12.08
N PRO A 192 -11.21 -9.59 13.04
CA PRO A 192 -11.70 -10.24 14.26
C PRO A 192 -12.61 -9.32 15.08
N ARG A 193 -12.64 -8.01 14.80
CA ARG A 193 -13.52 -7.02 15.41
C ARG A 193 -14.26 -6.24 14.34
N SER A 194 -15.33 -6.82 13.78
CA SER A 194 -16.13 -6.21 12.71
C SER A 194 -16.66 -4.80 13.04
N SER A 195 -16.84 -4.46 14.33
CA SER A 195 -17.20 -3.12 14.77
C SER A 195 -16.17 -2.03 14.43
N TRP A 196 -14.94 -2.41 14.06
CA TRP A 196 -13.88 -1.47 13.70
C TRP A 196 -13.97 -0.93 12.28
N PHE A 197 -14.82 -1.52 11.43
CA PHE A 197 -15.19 -0.97 10.13
C PHE A 197 -16.21 0.19 10.24
N ARG A 198 -16.72 0.47 11.44
CA ARG A 198 -17.68 1.55 11.71
C ARG A 198 -17.02 2.78 12.32
#